data_AF-A0A5B7BE73-F1
#
_entry.id   AF-A0A5B7BE73-F1
#
_cell.length_a   1.000
_cell.length_b   1.000
_cell.length_c   1.000
_cell.angle_alpha   90.00
_cell.angle_beta   90.00
_cell.angle_gamma   90.00
#
_symmetry.space_group_name_H-M   'P 1'
#
loop_
_entity.id
_entity.type
_entity.pdbx_description
1 polymer ?
#
loop_
_entity_poly.entity_id
_entity_poly.type
_entity_poly.pdbx_seq_one_letter_code
_entity_poly.pdbx_strand_id
1 'polypeptide(L)'
;CHRPLSFISLHTPTSRFFSTNTSKAPSNFRDEFTNLCSKGRLKEAFETFKSDIWTDPSLFSHLLQGCIQTQSLSLAKQLHSLIITSGCSSDKFISNHLLNAYSKFGELRTSVALFGVMPRKNVMSCNILIGGYVQN
;
A
#
# COMPACT_ATOMS: atom_id res chain seq x y z
N CYS A 1 -32.60 -0.57 54.70
CA CYS A 1 -34.05 -0.51 54.37
C CYS A 1 -34.29 0.89 53.81
N HIS A 2 -34.67 1.18 52.56
CA HIS A 2 -35.54 0.51 51.61
C HIS A 2 -35.08 0.83 50.17
N ARG A 3 -35.04 -0.21 49.33
CA ARG A 3 -35.17 -0.09 47.86
C ARG A 3 -36.63 0.25 47.51
N PRO A 4 -36.86 0.72 46.28
CA PRO A 4 -37.91 0.12 45.45
C PRO A 4 -37.36 -0.43 44.13
N LEU A 5 -37.66 -1.70 43.87
CA LEU A 5 -37.88 -2.29 42.55
C LEU A 5 -39.39 -2.11 42.27
N SER A 6 -39.91 -1.93 41.05
CA SER A 6 -40.10 -3.02 40.09
C SER A 6 -40.79 -2.56 38.78
N PHE A 7 -40.36 -3.20 37.67
CA PHE A 7 -41.13 -3.63 36.47
C PHE A 7 -41.61 -2.53 35.49
N ILE A 8 -41.47 -2.66 34.16
CA ILE A 8 -41.89 -3.76 33.27
C ILE A 8 -40.95 -3.86 32.05
N SER A 9 -40.71 -5.12 31.62
CA SER A 9 -40.05 -5.54 30.38
C SER A 9 -40.90 -5.21 29.14
N LEU A 10 -40.30 -4.79 28.02
CA LEU A 10 -40.62 -5.36 26.70
C LEU A 10 -39.70 -4.80 25.58
N HIS A 11 -39.30 -5.73 24.71
CA HIS A 11 -38.92 -5.56 23.30
C HIS A 11 -37.55 -4.97 22.93
N THR A 12 -36.63 -5.89 22.60
CA THR A 12 -35.74 -5.71 21.44
C THR A 12 -36.58 -5.52 20.17
N PRO A 13 -36.15 -4.61 19.29
CA PRO A 13 -35.87 -5.07 17.93
C PRO A 13 -34.52 -4.55 17.44
N THR A 14 -33.77 -5.49 16.87
CA THR A 14 -32.71 -5.30 15.90
C THR A 14 -33.10 -4.24 14.85
N SER A 15 -32.18 -3.32 14.55
CA SER A 15 -31.97 -2.55 13.30
C SER A 15 -31.48 -1.15 13.69
N ARG A 16 -30.48 -0.51 13.06
CA ARG A 16 -29.95 -0.63 11.72
C ARG A 16 -28.44 -0.38 11.76
N PHE A 17 -27.74 -1.16 10.97
CA PHE A 17 -26.50 -0.76 10.32
C PHE A 17 -26.59 0.70 9.88
N PHE A 18 -25.72 1.56 10.41
CA PHE A 18 -25.19 2.64 9.59
C PHE A 18 -23.88 2.15 9.02
N SER A 19 -24.04 1.39 7.93
CA SER A 19 -23.05 1.31 6.87
C SER A 19 -22.69 2.74 6.51
N THR A 20 -21.53 3.22 6.94
CA THR A 20 -20.92 4.35 6.25
C THR A 20 -20.64 3.85 4.85
N ASN A 21 -21.50 4.30 3.94
CA ASN A 21 -21.49 4.07 2.51
C ASN A 21 -20.07 3.78 2.03
N THR A 22 -19.80 2.50 1.76
CA THR A 22 -18.89 2.15 0.69
C THR A 22 -19.54 2.70 -0.58
N SER A 23 -19.33 3.99 -0.87
CA SER A 23 -19.41 4.45 -2.23
C SER A 23 -18.44 3.56 -2.98
N LYS A 24 -18.97 2.63 -3.76
CA LYS A 24 -18.21 1.90 -4.76
C LYS A 24 -17.52 2.97 -5.60
N ALA A 25 -16.28 3.30 -5.27
CA ALA A 25 -15.38 3.94 -6.20
C ALA A 25 -15.38 3.04 -7.44
N PRO A 26 -15.48 3.60 -8.65
CA PRO A 26 -15.75 2.80 -9.84
C PRO A 26 -14.64 1.77 -9.96
N SER A 27 -14.98 0.49 -9.82
CA SER A 27 -14.06 -0.65 -9.98
C SER A 27 -13.19 -0.47 -11.24
N ASN A 28 -13.79 0.12 -12.27
CA ASN A 28 -13.21 0.43 -13.56
C ASN A 28 -11.83 1.11 -13.49
N PHE A 29 -11.60 2.11 -12.61
CA PHE A 29 -10.34 2.87 -12.67
C PHE A 29 -9.18 2.08 -12.05
N ARG A 30 -9.38 1.41 -10.90
CA ARG A 30 -8.35 0.58 -10.27
C ARG A 30 -8.05 -0.65 -11.11
N ASP A 31 -9.08 -1.22 -11.75
CA ASP A 31 -8.93 -2.32 -12.69
C ASP A 31 -8.15 -1.89 -13.93
N GLU A 32 -8.47 -0.73 -14.50
CA GLU A 32 -7.75 -0.14 -15.64
C GLU A 32 -6.29 0.17 -15.28
N PHE A 33 -6.06 0.78 -14.12
CA PHE A 33 -4.72 1.08 -13.62
C PHE A 33 -3.90 -0.20 -13.41
N THR A 34 -4.48 -1.20 -12.76
CA THR A 34 -3.82 -2.50 -12.52
C THR A 34 -3.52 -3.21 -13.84
N ASN A 35 -4.43 -3.13 -14.82
CA ASN A 35 -4.25 -3.66 -16.17
C ASN A 35 -3.13 -2.94 -16.94
N LEU A 36 -2.98 -1.62 -16.81
CA LEU A 36 -1.84 -0.91 -17.39
C LEU A 36 -0.53 -1.32 -16.72
N CYS A 37 -0.53 -1.48 -15.39
CA CYS A 37 0.64 -1.92 -14.63
C CYS A 37 1.08 -3.33 -15.04
N SER A 38 0.16 -4.28 -15.15
CA SER A 38 0.45 -5.68 -15.53
C SER A 38 0.92 -5.81 -16.98
N LYS A 39 0.51 -4.90 -17.87
CA LYS A 39 1.01 -4.79 -19.25
C LYS A 39 2.36 -4.08 -19.36
N GLY A 40 2.91 -3.61 -18.25
CA GLY A 40 4.17 -2.86 -18.22
C GLY A 40 4.08 -1.44 -18.77
N ARG A 41 2.87 -0.92 -19.03
CA ARG A 41 2.61 0.45 -19.49
C ARG A 41 2.64 1.43 -18.31
N LEU A 42 3.67 1.34 -17.48
CA LEU A 42 3.73 2.02 -16.18
C LEU A 42 3.80 3.54 -16.30
N LYS A 43 4.48 4.05 -17.34
CA LYS A 43 4.54 5.49 -17.61
C LYS A 43 3.15 6.06 -17.90
N GLU A 44 2.37 5.35 -18.70
CA GLU A 44 1.00 5.75 -19.02
C GLU A 44 0.07 5.61 -17.82
N ALA A 45 0.19 4.51 -17.06
CA ALA A 45 -0.54 4.35 -15.80
C ALA A 45 -0.26 5.54 -14.85
N PHE A 46 1.00 5.96 -14.77
CA PHE A 46 1.39 7.09 -13.93
C PHE A 46 0.82 8.42 -14.42
N GLU A 47 0.93 8.74 -15.71
CA GLU A 47 0.44 10.01 -16.25
C GLU A 47 -1.09 10.10 -16.23
N THR A 48 -1.79 9.03 -16.59
CA THR A 48 -3.26 8.99 -16.63
C THR A 48 -3.87 9.09 -15.22
N PHE A 49 -3.27 8.41 -14.24
CA PHE A 49 -3.81 8.32 -12.87
C PHE A 49 -3.01 9.15 -11.87
N LYS A 50 -2.32 10.19 -12.34
CA LYS A 50 -1.44 11.01 -11.51
C LYS A 50 -2.18 11.57 -10.30
N SER A 51 -3.36 12.15 -10.51
CA SER A 51 -4.19 12.71 -9.45
C SER A 51 -4.62 11.67 -8.43
N ASP A 52 -4.96 10.45 -8.89
CA ASP A 52 -5.40 9.35 -8.02
C ASP A 52 -4.24 8.79 -7.19
N ILE A 53 -3.01 8.77 -7.73
CA ILE A 53 -1.83 8.31 -6.97
C ILE A 53 -1.54 9.22 -5.77
N TRP A 54 -1.82 10.52 -5.89
CA TRP A 54 -1.66 11.46 -4.79
C TRP A 54 -2.76 11.34 -3.72
N THR A 55 -3.94 10.81 -4.07
CA THR A 55 -5.05 10.63 -3.12
C THR A 55 -5.13 9.22 -2.55
N ASP A 56 -4.65 8.21 -3.28
CA ASP A 56 -4.56 6.81 -2.87
C ASP A 56 -3.11 6.30 -2.95
N PRO A 57 -2.34 6.41 -1.86
CA PRO A 57 -0.96 5.92 -1.79
C PRO A 57 -0.81 4.42 -2.08
N SER A 58 -1.87 3.61 -1.95
CA SER A 58 -1.79 2.18 -2.27
C SER A 58 -1.61 1.91 -3.77
N LEU A 59 -1.76 2.91 -4.64
CA LEU A 59 -1.41 2.78 -6.06
C LEU A 59 0.11 2.67 -6.28
N PHE A 60 0.94 3.21 -5.37
CA PHE A 60 2.39 3.03 -5.45
C PHE A 60 2.81 1.56 -5.37
N SER A 61 2.11 0.73 -4.59
CA SER A 61 2.45 -0.70 -4.48
C SER A 61 2.25 -1.44 -5.80
N HIS A 62 1.19 -1.10 -6.54
CA HIS A 62 0.90 -1.68 -7.85
C HIS A 62 1.93 -1.25 -8.91
N LEU A 63 2.32 0.03 -8.92
CA LEU A 63 3.37 0.53 -9.81
C LEU A 63 4.72 -0.12 -9.50
N LEU A 64 5.08 -0.25 -8.23
CA LEU A 64 6.30 -0.95 -7.81
C LEU A 64 6.28 -2.42 -8.21
N GLN A 65 5.14 -3.10 -8.05
CA GLN A 65 4.98 -4.48 -8.49
C GLN A 65 5.14 -4.60 -10.01
N GLY A 66 4.56 -3.68 -10.77
CA GLY A 66 4.75 -3.59 -12.22
C GLY A 66 6.21 -3.33 -12.60
N CYS A 67 6.94 -2.51 -11.83
CA CYS A 67 8.37 -2.29 -12.05
C CYS A 67 9.15 -3.60 -11.89
N ILE A 68 8.84 -4.42 -10.87
CA ILE A 68 9.49 -5.71 -10.66
C ILE A 68 9.21 -6.65 -11.86
N GLN A 69 7.96 -6.71 -12.32
CA GLN A 69 7.56 -7.56 -13.44
C GLN A 69 8.24 -7.14 -14.75
N THR A 70 8.40 -5.83 -14.97
CA THR A 70 9.04 -5.27 -16.17
C THR A 70 10.55 -5.11 -16.04
N GLN A 71 11.14 -5.52 -14.91
CA GLN A 71 12.56 -5.35 -14.61
C GLN A 71 13.04 -3.87 -14.71
N SER A 72 12.16 -2.91 -14.40
CA SER A 72 12.42 -1.47 -14.58
C SER A 72 12.89 -0.80 -13.29
N LEU A 73 14.19 -0.92 -13.00
CA LEU A 73 14.82 -0.25 -11.85
C LEU A 73 14.76 1.29 -11.96
N SER A 74 14.89 1.84 -13.17
CA SER A 74 14.83 3.29 -13.39
C SER A 74 13.50 3.89 -12.92
N LEU A 75 12.39 3.22 -13.22
CA LEU A 75 11.08 3.69 -12.79
C LEU A 75 10.88 3.50 -11.28
N ALA A 76 11.35 2.39 -10.70
CA ALA A 76 11.31 2.21 -9.24
C ALA A 76 12.07 3.32 -8.50
N LYS A 77 13.20 3.81 -9.05
CA LYS A 77 13.94 4.98 -8.51
C LYS A 77 13.12 6.28 -8.61
N GLN A 78 12.41 6.50 -9.71
CA GLN A 78 11.51 7.67 -9.83
C GLN A 78 10.35 7.60 -8.83
N LEU A 79 9.73 6.42 -8.68
CA LEU A 79 8.68 6.20 -7.69
C LEU A 79 9.20 6.39 -6.26
N HIS A 80 10.43 5.95 -5.96
CA HIS A 80 11.06 6.21 -4.66
C HIS A 80 11.07 7.72 -4.35
N SER A 81 11.55 8.55 -5.29
CA SER A 81 11.56 10.00 -5.11
C SER A 81 10.16 10.56 -4.84
N LEU A 82 9.15 10.07 -5.56
CA LEU A 82 7.75 10.49 -5.37
C LEU A 82 7.17 10.04 -4.02
N ILE A 83 7.49 8.84 -3.56
CA ILE A 83 7.08 8.31 -2.25
C ILE A 83 7.69 9.15 -1.11
N ILE A 84 8.92 9.64 -1.28
CA ILE A 84 9.55 10.55 -0.32
C ILE A 84 8.82 11.90 -0.33
N THR A 85 8.66 12.51 -1.50
CA THR A 85 8.08 13.87 -1.60
C THR A 85 6.61 13.92 -1.24
N SER A 86 5.87 12.82 -1.36
CA SER A 86 4.48 12.70 -0.90
C SER A 86 4.32 12.41 0.60
N GLY A 87 5.41 12.14 1.33
CA GLY A 87 5.36 11.73 2.73
C GLY A 87 4.90 10.28 2.95
N CYS A 88 4.59 9.54 1.88
CA CYS A 88 4.17 8.13 1.93
C CYS A 88 5.29 7.18 2.38
N SER A 89 6.54 7.63 2.39
CA SER A 89 7.70 6.87 2.88
C SER A 89 7.59 6.45 4.36
N SER A 90 6.71 7.10 5.14
CA SER A 90 6.41 6.74 6.53
C SER A 90 5.41 5.58 6.68
N ASP A 91 4.66 5.29 5.60
CA ASP A 91 3.71 4.17 5.57
C ASP A 91 4.45 2.84 5.43
N LYS A 92 4.34 1.99 6.44
CA LYS A 92 5.03 0.69 6.49
C LYS A 92 4.74 -0.21 5.28
N PHE A 93 3.52 -0.15 4.74
CA PHE A 93 3.09 -1.00 3.63
C PHE A 93 3.77 -0.56 2.34
N ILE A 94 3.84 0.75 2.10
CA ILE A 94 4.54 1.33 0.96
C ILE A 94 6.06 1.16 1.09
N SER A 95 6.64 1.43 2.26
CA SER A 95 8.08 1.24 2.50
C SER A 95 8.49 -0.22 2.28
N ASN A 96 7.66 -1.19 2.71
CA ASN A 96 7.93 -2.61 2.47
C ASN A 96 7.89 -2.98 0.98
N HIS A 97 6.94 -2.43 0.22
CA HIS A 97 6.89 -2.67 -1.23
C HIS A 97 8.11 -2.08 -1.94
N LEU A 98 8.54 -0.89 -1.52
CA LEU A 98 9.73 -0.24 -2.06
C LEU A 98 11.00 -1.03 -1.72
N LEU A 99 11.12 -1.49 -0.47
CA LEU A 99 12.21 -2.36 -0.02
C LEU A 99 12.26 -3.67 -0.82
N ASN A 100 11.09 -4.29 -1.05
CA ASN A 100 10.99 -5.50 -1.86
C ASN A 100 11.39 -5.23 -3.31
N ALA A 101 11.00 -4.10 -3.89
CA ALA A 101 11.41 -3.74 -5.24
C ALA A 101 12.94 -3.64 -5.37
N TYR A 102 13.61 -2.87 -4.51
CA TYR A 102 15.08 -2.79 -4.54
C TYR A 102 15.75 -4.14 -4.29
N SER A 103 15.22 -4.95 -3.36
CA SER A 103 15.74 -6.29 -3.11
C SER A 103 15.62 -7.21 -4.33
N LYS A 104 14.53 -7.11 -5.11
CA LYS A 104 14.31 -7.91 -6.32
C LYS A 104 15.13 -7.45 -7.53
N PHE A 105 15.63 -6.21 -7.51
CA PHE A 105 16.58 -5.72 -8.51
C PHE A 105 18.05 -5.97 -8.12
N GLY A 106 18.32 -6.67 -7.01
CA GLY A 106 19.68 -6.90 -6.52
C GLY A 106 20.35 -5.66 -5.91
N GLU A 107 19.60 -4.57 -5.70
CA GLU A 107 20.08 -3.33 -5.10
C GLU A 107 20.15 -3.47 -3.57
N LEU A 108 20.95 -4.41 -3.08
CA LEU A 108 21.02 -4.75 -1.65
C LEU A 108 21.53 -3.60 -0.80
N ARG A 109 22.53 -2.84 -1.26
CA ARG A 109 23.04 -1.66 -0.55
C ARG A 109 21.92 -0.63 -0.32
N THR A 110 21.15 -0.36 -1.37
CA THR A 110 20.00 0.56 -1.32
C THR A 110 18.90 0.00 -0.41
N SER A 111 18.64 -1.32 -0.47
CA SER A 111 17.67 -2.00 0.38
C SER A 111 18.04 -1.90 1.87
N VAL A 112 19.30 -2.13 2.22
CA VAL A 112 19.82 -1.99 3.60
C VAL A 112 19.71 -0.54 4.07
N ALA A 113 20.11 0.42 3.24
CA ALA A 113 20.00 1.84 3.57
C ALA A 113 18.55 2.24 3.83
N LEU A 114 17.63 1.84 2.93
CA LEU A 114 16.20 2.09 3.08
C LEU A 114 15.66 1.46 4.37
N PHE A 115 15.97 0.18 4.62
CA PHE A 115 15.59 -0.49 5.86
C PHE A 115 16.09 0.30 7.08
N GLY A 116 17.35 0.75 7.08
CA GLY A 116 17.93 1.56 8.15
C GLY A 116 17.09 2.79 8.49
N VAL A 117 16.69 3.56 7.48
CA VAL A 117 15.93 4.82 7.65
C VAL A 117 14.42 4.64 7.82
N MET A 118 13.87 3.42 7.62
CA MET A 118 12.44 3.18 7.82
C MET A 118 12.01 3.50 9.26
N PRO A 119 11.01 4.38 9.47
CA PRO A 119 10.58 4.77 10.81
C PRO A 119 9.88 3.63 11.57
N ARG A 120 9.24 2.71 10.83
CA ARG A 120 8.55 1.53 11.37
C ARG A 120 8.96 0.29 10.59
N LYS A 121 9.65 -0.62 11.25
CA LYS A 121 10.06 -1.93 10.71
C LYS A 121 9.15 -3.02 11.28
N ASN A 122 8.90 -4.06 10.50
CA ASN A 122 8.18 -5.24 10.97
C ASN A 122 8.86 -6.53 10.49
N VAL A 123 8.31 -7.68 10.88
CA VAL A 123 8.78 -9.00 10.46
C VAL A 123 8.89 -9.10 8.93
N MET A 124 7.93 -8.53 8.19
CA MET A 124 7.97 -8.50 6.73
C MET A 124 9.18 -7.71 6.21
N SER A 125 9.49 -6.53 6.77
CA SER A 125 10.69 -5.76 6.38
C SER A 125 11.97 -6.58 6.53
N CYS A 126 12.11 -7.31 7.65
CA CYS A 126 13.26 -8.18 7.90
C CYS A 126 13.31 -9.36 6.92
N ASN A 127 12.17 -10.01 6.67
CA ASN A 127 12.07 -11.15 5.76
C ASN A 127 12.45 -10.76 4.33
N ILE A 128 12.03 -9.58 3.87
CA ILE A 128 12.42 -9.05 2.56
C ILE A 128 13.94 -8.90 2.49
N LEU A 129 14.54 -8.27 3.50
CA LEU A 129 15.98 -8.00 3.49
C LEU A 129 16.80 -9.30 3.52
N ILE A 130 16.46 -10.23 4.43
CA ILE A 130 17.11 -11.54 4.52
C ILE A 130 16.92 -12.33 3.23
N GLY A 131 15.68 -12.37 2.70
CA GLY A 131 15.39 -13.02 1.43
C GLY A 131 16.19 -12.45 0.26
N GLY A 132 16.43 -11.13 0.27
CA GLY A 132 17.29 -10.44 -0.68
C GLY A 132 18.73 -10.95 -0.66
N TYR A 133 19.33 -11.09 0.53
CA TYR A 133 20.69 -11.62 0.70
C TYR A 133 20.85 -13.09 0.32
N VAL A 134 19.78 -13.87 0.37
CA VAL A 134 19.81 -15.28 -0.04
C VAL A 134 19.67 -15.42 -1.55
N GLN A 135 18.98 -14.48 -2.21
CA GLN A 135 18.62 -14.56 -3.63
C GLN A 135 19.58 -13.84 -4.58
N ASN A 136 20.41 -12.91 -4.09
CA ASN A 136 21.36 -12.12 -4.89
C ASN A 136 22.78 -12.24 -4.33
#